data_AF-A0A6J2XNF4-F1
#
_entry.id   AF-A0A6J2XNF4-F1
#
_cell.length_a   1.000
_cell.length_b   1.000
_cell.length_c   1.000
_cell.angle_alpha   90.00
_cell.angle_beta   90.00
_cell.angle_gamma   90.00
#
_symmetry.space_group_name_H-M   'P 1'
#
loop_
_entity.id
_entity.type
_entity.pdbx_description
1 polymer ?
#
loop_
_entity_poly.entity_id
_entity_poly.type
_entity_poly.pdbx_seq_one_letter_code
_entity_poly.pdbx_strand_id
1 'polypeptide(L)'
;MERIKQLSKANETVQNLGPGNNIVHQPGNVELPTLRGSLKLYVEERADNSLKRSSGSAYIIHWNEQKIPVFRANVECVNGIIHVIDAPFLKKDDIRVSLGSSLKPTAVFVLIAAVVSSKYILH
;
A
#
# COMPACT_ATOMS: atom_id res chain seq x y z
N MET A 1 -13.75 12.00 4.46
CA MET A 1 -13.41 10.97 5.46
C MET A 1 -14.58 10.57 6.33
N GLU A 2 -15.31 11.51 6.95
CA GLU A 2 -16.49 11.16 7.79
C GLU A 2 -17.49 10.22 7.13
N ARG A 3 -17.90 10.51 5.89
CA ARG A 3 -18.81 9.63 5.14
C ARG A 3 -18.24 8.22 4.95
N ILE A 4 -16.95 8.09 4.64
CA ILE A 4 -16.31 6.78 4.42
C ILE A 4 -16.23 6.00 5.74
N LYS A 5 -15.91 6.68 6.84
CA LYS A 5 -15.93 6.10 8.19
C LYS A 5 -17.33 5.60 8.56
N GLN A 6 -18.37 6.38 8.30
CA GLN A 6 -19.76 5.98 8.57
C GLN A 6 -20.15 4.73 7.76
N LEU A 7 -19.77 4.69 6.48
CA LEU A 7 -19.99 3.51 5.64
C LEU A 7 -19.23 2.29 6.15
N SER A 8 -18.00 2.48 6.65
CA SER A 8 -17.21 1.40 7.22
C SER A 8 -17.86 0.84 8.48
N LYS A 9 -18.32 1.72 9.37
CA LYS A 9 -19.04 1.34 10.60
C LYS A 9 -20.37 0.64 10.29
N ALA A 10 -21.08 1.08 9.25
CA ALA A 10 -22.34 0.47 8.83
C ALA A 10 -22.15 -0.97 8.29
N ASN A 11 -20.97 -1.28 7.74
CA ASN A 11 -20.64 -2.59 7.19
C ASN A 11 -19.96 -3.53 8.19
N GLU A 12 -19.83 -3.15 9.46
CA GLU A 12 -19.22 -3.99 10.49
C GLU A 12 -20.03 -5.28 10.68
N THR A 13 -19.38 -6.43 10.54
CA THR A 13 -20.02 -7.73 10.76
C THR A 13 -19.67 -8.25 12.14
N VAL A 14 -20.70 -8.66 12.88
CA VAL A 14 -20.58 -9.26 14.21
C VAL A 14 -20.69 -10.77 14.04
N GLN A 15 -19.59 -11.50 14.25
CA GLN A 15 -19.57 -12.97 14.17
C GLN A 15 -19.48 -13.56 15.58
N ASN A 16 -20.43 -14.43 15.94
CA ASN A 16 -20.37 -15.24 17.16
C ASN A 16 -19.67 -16.56 16.84
N LEU A 17 -18.45 -16.76 17.37
CA LEU A 17 -17.71 -18.00 17.22
C LEU A 17 -18.00 -18.94 18.40
N GLY A 18 -19.16 -19.60 18.36
CA GLY A 18 -19.46 -20.76 19.21
C GLY A 18 -20.22 -20.47 20.53
N PRO A 19 -20.41 -21.51 21.38
CA PRO A 19 -21.24 -21.46 22.60
C PRO A 19 -20.64 -20.68 23.78
N GLY A 20 -19.68 -19.78 23.53
CA GLY A 20 -19.21 -18.79 24.49
C GLY A 20 -19.38 -17.40 23.88
N ASN A 21 -19.63 -16.37 24.71
CA ASN A 21 -19.81 -14.97 24.30
C ASN A 21 -18.52 -14.33 23.71
N ASN A 22 -17.90 -14.96 22.73
CA ASN A 22 -16.77 -14.42 21.97
C ASN A 22 -17.32 -13.73 20.73
N ILE A 23 -17.71 -12.47 20.91
CA ILE A 23 -18.16 -11.61 19.81
C ILE A 23 -16.93 -11.03 19.13
N VAL A 24 -16.68 -11.44 17.89
CA VAL A 24 -15.62 -10.84 17.05
C VAL A 24 -16.25 -9.75 16.19
N HIS A 25 -15.84 -8.51 16.41
CA HIS A 25 -16.15 -7.37 15.54
C HIS A 25 -15.16 -7.33 14.38
N GLN A 26 -15.60 -7.62 13.16
CA GLN A 26 -14.79 -7.41 11.96
C GLN A 26 -15.11 -6.04 11.36
N PRO A 27 -14.09 -5.20 11.06
CA PRO A 27 -14.31 -3.88 10.48
C PRO A 27 -14.96 -4.01 9.10
N GLY A 28 -15.97 -3.18 8.85
CA GLY A 28 -16.70 -3.20 7.59
C GLY A 28 -15.92 -2.57 6.46
N ASN A 29 -15.64 -3.35 5.41
CA ASN A 29 -15.04 -2.83 4.19
C ASN A 29 -16.05 -1.97 3.41
N VAL A 30 -15.56 -0.85 2.90
CA VAL A 30 -16.26 0.05 1.98
C VAL A 30 -15.69 -0.16 0.58
N GLU A 31 -16.57 -0.30 -0.40
CA GLU A 31 -16.22 -0.42 -1.81
C GLU A 31 -16.51 0.90 -2.53
N LEU A 32 -15.45 1.59 -2.96
CA LEU A 32 -15.55 2.87 -3.66
C LEU A 32 -15.35 2.65 -5.17
N PRO A 33 -16.20 3.22 -6.04
CA PRO A 33 -16.03 3.08 -7.48
C PRO A 33 -14.78 3.83 -7.97
N THR A 34 -14.05 3.24 -8.91
CA THR A 34 -12.90 3.84 -9.61
C THR A 34 -13.12 3.79 -11.12
N LEU A 35 -12.24 4.41 -11.91
CA LEU A 35 -12.38 4.44 -13.37
C LEU A 35 -12.43 3.05 -14.04
N ARG A 36 -11.75 2.05 -13.48
CA ARG A 36 -11.65 0.69 -14.06
C ARG A 36 -11.77 -0.42 -13.02
N GLY A 37 -12.65 -0.23 -12.03
CA GLY A 37 -12.88 -1.22 -10.97
C GLY A 37 -13.35 -0.57 -9.68
N SER A 38 -12.99 -1.16 -8.55
CA SER A 38 -13.36 -0.65 -7.23
C SER A 38 -12.19 -0.68 -6.25
N LEU A 39 -12.21 0.24 -5.29
CA LEU A 39 -11.28 0.34 -4.19
C LEU A 39 -11.96 -0.12 -2.91
N LYS A 40 -11.53 -1.28 -2.40
CA LYS A 40 -12.01 -1.84 -1.12
C LYS A 40 -11.06 -1.43 0.00
N LEU A 41 -11.58 -0.70 0.99
CA LEU A 41 -10.82 -0.25 2.15
C LEU A 41 -11.76 -0.03 3.34
N TYR A 42 -11.22 0.12 4.53
CA TYR A 42 -11.99 0.59 5.67
C TYR A 42 -11.24 1.73 6.37
N VAL A 43 -11.97 2.54 7.14
CA VAL A 43 -11.43 3.75 7.76
C VAL A 43 -11.70 3.72 9.24
N GLU A 44 -10.63 3.92 10.00
CA GLU A 44 -10.67 4.03 11.45
C GLU A 44 -10.30 5.47 11.83
N GLU A 45 -10.96 6.02 12.85
CA GLU A 45 -10.50 7.24 13.51
C GLU A 45 -9.78 6.84 14.79
N ARG A 46 -8.52 7.25 14.92
CA ARG A 46 -7.72 6.96 16.09
C ARG A 46 -8.08 7.91 17.21
N ALA A 47 -8.40 7.36 18.38
CA ALA A 47 -8.76 8.16 19.56
C ALA A 47 -7.55 8.90 20.17
N ASP A 48 -6.33 8.43 19.90
CA ASP A 48 -5.14 9.17 20.31
C ASP A 48 -4.92 10.37 19.36
N ASN A 49 -4.81 11.57 19.93
CA ASN A 49 -4.41 12.76 19.17
C ASN A 49 -2.91 12.72 18.80
N SER A 50 -2.24 11.58 18.95
CA SER A 50 -0.79 11.41 18.74
C SER A 50 -0.42 11.52 17.26
N LEU A 51 -1.27 11.01 16.37
CA LEU A 51 -1.11 11.21 14.92
C LEU A 51 -1.61 12.56 14.41
N LYS A 52 -2.29 13.34 15.26
CA LYS A 52 -2.76 14.68 14.92
C LYS A 52 -1.56 15.63 14.92
N ARG A 53 -0.81 15.62 13.83
CA ARG A 53 0.18 16.66 13.52
C ARG A 53 -0.52 18.02 13.55
N SER A 54 0.21 19.12 13.64
CA SER A 54 -0.36 20.48 13.74
C SER A 54 -1.40 20.83 12.64
N SER A 55 -1.35 20.14 11.48
CA SER A 55 -2.34 20.22 10.39
C SER A 55 -2.92 18.84 10.00
N GLY A 56 -2.63 17.82 10.81
CA GLY A 56 -2.91 16.40 10.57
C GLY A 56 -4.34 15.98 10.90
N SER A 57 -4.84 14.94 10.24
CA SER A 57 -6.11 14.29 10.63
C SER A 57 -5.87 12.99 11.42
N ALA A 58 -6.81 12.60 12.28
CA ALA A 58 -6.70 11.40 13.12
C ALA A 58 -7.16 10.11 12.41
N TYR A 59 -7.35 10.14 11.09
CA TYR A 59 -7.86 8.99 10.35
C TYR A 59 -6.74 8.07 9.87
N ILE A 60 -7.02 6.77 9.92
CA ILE A 60 -6.19 5.72 9.34
C ILE A 60 -7.03 4.98 8.30
N ILE A 61 -6.50 4.88 7.09
CA ILE A 61 -7.04 4.02 6.04
C ILE A 61 -6.37 2.66 6.18
N HIS A 62 -7.19 1.62 6.24
CA HIS A 62 -6.74 0.25 6.16
C HIS A 62 -7.07 -0.28 4.77
N TRP A 63 -6.02 -0.60 4.02
CA TRP A 63 -6.12 -1.10 2.65
C TRP A 63 -5.26 -2.34 2.52
N ASN A 64 -5.90 -3.49 2.25
CA ASN A 64 -5.28 -4.82 2.37
C ASN A 64 -4.63 -4.99 3.76
N GLU A 65 -3.33 -5.25 3.81
CA GLU A 65 -2.54 -5.42 5.03
C GLU A 65 -1.83 -4.13 5.46
N GLN A 66 -2.07 -3.01 4.77
CA GLN A 66 -1.39 -1.75 5.01
C GLN A 66 -2.27 -0.77 5.79
N LYS A 67 -1.66 -0.15 6.81
CA LYS A 67 -2.24 0.98 7.56
C LYS A 67 -1.61 2.27 7.07
N ILE A 68 -2.42 3.15 6.49
CA ILE A 68 -1.98 4.39 5.87
C ILE A 68 -2.61 5.56 6.63
N PRO A 69 -1.81 6.34 7.38
CA PRO A 69 -2.30 7.55 8.01
C PRO A 69 -2.74 8.59 6.97
N VAL A 70 -3.79 9.33 7.30
CA VAL A 70 -4.28 10.43 6.46
C VAL A 70 -3.68 11.73 6.97
N PHE A 71 -2.73 12.27 6.20
CA PHE A 71 -2.11 13.56 6.48
C PHE A 71 -3.15 14.67 6.55
N ARG A 72 -4.03 14.77 5.54
CA ARG A 72 -5.04 15.83 5.48
C ARG A 72 -6.36 15.28 4.93
N ALA A 73 -7.35 15.22 5.79
CA ALA A 73 -8.71 14.83 5.41
C ALA A 73 -9.53 16.04 4.94
N ASN A 74 -10.57 15.76 4.15
CA ASN A 74 -11.65 16.68 3.79
C ASN A 74 -11.20 17.99 3.11
N VAL A 75 -10.23 17.94 2.18
CA VAL A 75 -9.90 19.12 1.39
C VAL A 75 -10.98 19.34 0.34
N GLU A 76 -11.79 20.37 0.53
CA GLU A 76 -12.85 20.74 -0.41
C GLU A 76 -12.26 21.20 -1.74
N CYS A 77 -12.88 20.75 -2.82
CA CYS A 77 -12.55 21.10 -4.19
C CYS A 77 -13.85 21.44 -4.93
N VAL A 78 -13.75 22.06 -6.11
CA VAL A 78 -14.92 22.51 -6.89
C VAL A 78 -15.93 21.39 -7.13
N ASN A 79 -15.45 20.17 -7.45
CA ASN A 79 -16.29 19.02 -7.82
C ASN A 79 -16.02 17.78 -6.96
N GLY A 80 -15.48 17.94 -5.75
CA GLY A 80 -15.16 16.77 -4.94
C GLY A 80 -14.35 17.08 -3.70
N ILE A 81 -13.74 16.03 -3.15
CA ILE A 81 -12.97 16.11 -1.92
C ILE A 81 -11.65 15.36 -2.13
N ILE A 82 -10.55 15.94 -1.69
CA ILE A 82 -9.23 15.32 -1.70
C ILE A 82 -8.84 14.90 -0.28
N HIS A 83 -8.21 13.73 -0.18
CA HIS A 83 -7.60 13.21 1.05
C HIS A 83 -6.12 12.98 0.78
N VAL A 84 -5.26 13.70 1.49
CA VAL A 84 -3.80 13.53 1.41
C VAL A 84 -3.40 12.41 2.37
N ILE A 85 -2.71 11.41 1.85
CA ILE A 85 -2.31 10.19 2.56
C ILE A 85 -0.79 10.07 2.59
N ASP A 86 -0.24 9.48 3.65
CA ASP A 86 1.22 9.42 3.84
C ASP A 86 1.91 8.39 2.92
N ALA A 87 1.17 7.41 2.40
CA ALA A 87 1.69 6.39 1.50
C ALA A 87 0.70 6.10 0.36
N PRO A 88 1.20 5.82 -0.86
CA PRO A 88 0.35 5.44 -1.99
C PRO A 88 -0.22 4.03 -1.80
N PHE A 89 -1.34 3.74 -2.48
CA PHE A 89 -1.87 2.39 -2.61
C PHE A 89 -1.01 1.59 -3.60
N LEU A 90 0.05 0.96 -3.09
CA LEU A 90 1.00 0.19 -3.90
C LEU A 90 1.31 -1.15 -3.23
N LYS A 91 1.17 -2.24 -3.98
CA LYS A 91 1.60 -3.58 -3.57
C LYS A 91 3.03 -3.84 -4.03
N LYS A 92 3.70 -4.79 -3.38
CA LYS A 92 5.04 -5.23 -3.78
C LYS A 92 5.07 -5.75 -5.22
N ASP A 93 4.02 -6.45 -5.63
CA ASP A 93 3.90 -7.03 -6.98
C ASP A 93 3.61 -5.97 -8.06
N ASP A 94 3.19 -4.76 -7.68
CA ASP A 94 3.02 -3.66 -8.63
C ASP A 94 4.38 -3.09 -9.08
N ILE A 95 5.45 -3.38 -8.33
CA ILE A 95 6.82 -2.92 -8.62
C ILE A 95 7.52 -3.95 -9.49
N ARG A 96 7.75 -3.61 -10.76
CA ARG A 96 8.58 -4.41 -11.67
C ARG A 96 9.92 -3.71 -11.87
N VAL A 97 11.00 -4.32 -11.37
CA VAL A 97 12.36 -3.89 -11.70
C VAL A 97 12.81 -4.63 -12.95
N SER A 98 12.95 -3.92 -14.07
CA SER A 98 13.68 -4.47 -15.22
C SER A 98 15.15 -4.34 -14.91
N LEU A 99 15.76 -5.43 -14.42
CA LEU A 99 17.21 -5.51 -14.30
C LEU A 99 17.77 -5.56 -15.72
N GLY A 100 18.23 -4.43 -16.24
CA GLY A 100 18.95 -4.36 -17.49
C GLY A 100 20.10 -5.37 -17.46
N SER A 101 20.03 -6.38 -18.32
CA SER A 101 21.09 -7.29 -18.73
C SER A 101 22.18 -7.53 -17.69
N SER A 102 21.91 -8.37 -16.70
CA SER A 102 22.99 -9.03 -15.95
C SER A 102 23.85 -9.78 -16.96
N LEU A 103 25.03 -9.23 -17.27
CA LEU A 103 26.06 -9.95 -18.02
C LEU A 103 26.28 -11.26 -17.27
N LYS A 104 25.83 -12.37 -17.86
CA LYS A 104 26.03 -13.69 -17.28
C LYS A 104 27.51 -13.81 -16.93
N PRO A 105 27.90 -14.28 -15.74
CA PRO A 105 29.31 -14.37 -15.34
C PRO A 105 30.17 -15.10 -16.38
N THR A 106 29.57 -16.00 -17.17
CA THR A 106 30.18 -16.63 -18.34
C THR A 106 30.76 -15.64 -19.36
N ALA A 107 30.10 -14.51 -19.65
CA ALA A 107 30.60 -13.52 -20.60
C ALA A 107 31.84 -12.78 -20.07
N VAL A 108 31.92 -12.57 -18.76
CA VAL A 108 33.08 -11.96 -18.09
C VAL A 108 34.28 -12.91 -18.14
N PHE A 109 34.08 -14.21 -17.87
CA PHE A 109 35.14 -15.21 -17.97
C PHE A 109 35.68 -15.36 -19.40
N VAL A 110 34.82 -15.32 -20.42
CA VAL A 110 35.25 -15.40 -21.83
C VAL A 110 36.11 -14.20 -22.23
N LEU A 111 35.76 -12.98 -21.79
CA LEU A 111 36.56 -11.78 -22.05
C LEU A 111 37.95 -11.85 -21.39
N ILE A 112 38.00 -12.30 -20.13
CA ILE A 112 39.28 -12.44 -19.43
C ILE A 112 40.15 -13.51 -20.10
N ALA A 113 39.59 -14.66 -20.48
CA ALA A 113 40.31 -15.72 -21.17
C ALA A 113 40.88 -15.25 -22.52
N ALA A 114 40.13 -14.47 -23.29
CA ALA A 114 40.57 -13.94 -24.59
C ALA A 114 41.73 -12.93 -24.45
N VAL A 115 41.70 -12.07 -23.42
CA VAL A 115 42.79 -11.12 -23.16
C VAL A 115 44.06 -11.84 -22.72
N VAL A 116 43.92 -12.86 -21.87
CA VAL A 116 45.04 -13.66 -21.39
C VAL A 116 45.65 -14.45 -22.55
N SER A 117 44.86 -15.18 -23.34
CA SER A 117 45.39 -15.95 -24.47
C SER A 117 46.12 -15.09 -25.49
N SER A 118 45.63 -13.87 -25.77
CA SER A 118 46.29 -12.95 -26.69
C SER A 118 47.67 -12.47 -26.19
N LYS A 119 47.91 -12.44 -24.88
CA LYS A 119 49.24 -12.12 -24.30
C LYS A 119 50.20 -13.31 -24.29
N TYR A 120 49.69 -14.53 -24.12
CA TYR A 120 50.51 -15.75 -24.10
C TYR A 120 50.85 -16.30 -25.48
N ILE A 121 50.17 -15.86 -26.55
CA ILE A 121 50.46 -16.25 -27.94
C ILE A 121 51.57 -15.40 -28.58
N LEU A 122 51.97 -14.28 -27.94
CA LEU A 122 52.96 -13.35 -28.48
C LEU A 122 54.37 -13.51 -27.88
N HIS A 123 54.65 -14.60 -27.15
CA HIS A 123 55.93 -14.86 -26.48
C HIS A 123 56.38 -16.31 -26.68
#